data_AF-A0A2V9F750-F1
#
_entry.id   AF-A0A2V9F750-F1
#
_cell.length_a   1.000
_cell.length_b   1.000
_cell.length_c   1.000
_cell.angle_alpha   90.00
_cell.angle_beta   90.00
_cell.angle_gamma   90.00
#
_symmetry.space_group_name_H-M   'P 1'
#
loop_
_entity.id
_entity.type
_entity.pdbx_description
1 polymer ?
#
loop_
_entity_poly.entity_id
_entity_poly.type
_entity_poly.pdbx_seq_one_letter_code
_entity_poly.pdbx_strand_id
1 'polypeptide(L)'
;MNRLPLIVLGLLLISPDCFGQSTPGDSQTLQALLSEVRQLRQDLQTTTIAGQRAQILIYRLQGQEAAVARASQRMDEARDKLARIQDERKHVAADVKQQEDFTSNLENPATQRKELEGVVARSKARLESLESQEQQLQTREIDAEQQLRAEEVRLGDLRDQLDRLDKALENASRRTGGSSQ
;
A
#
# COMPACT_ATOMS: atom_id res chain seq x y z
N MET A 1 65.57 -61.78 -43.48
CA MET A 1 66.32 -62.87 -42.81
C MET A 1 65.94 -62.86 -41.34
N ASN A 2 65.13 -63.83 -40.94
CA ASN A 2 64.72 -64.10 -39.56
C ASN A 2 65.87 -64.71 -38.76
N ARG A 3 66.05 -64.32 -37.49
CA ARG A 3 66.46 -65.19 -36.36
C ARG A 3 65.99 -64.56 -35.01
N LEU A 4 64.98 -65.17 -34.39
CA LEU A 4 64.59 -65.19 -32.96
C LEU A 4 65.71 -65.85 -32.10
N PRO A 5 65.52 -66.19 -30.79
CA PRO A 5 64.98 -65.51 -29.59
C PRO A 5 65.88 -65.72 -28.34
N LEU A 6 65.47 -65.23 -27.14
CA LEU A 6 65.34 -65.95 -25.84
C LEU A 6 65.66 -65.07 -24.61
N ILE A 7 64.64 -64.97 -23.75
CA ILE A 7 64.68 -65.00 -22.27
C ILE A 7 65.49 -63.91 -21.56
N VAL A 8 64.77 -62.95 -20.95
CA VAL A 8 64.84 -62.79 -19.48
C VAL A 8 63.42 -62.57 -18.96
N LEU A 9 62.96 -63.62 -18.28
CA LEU A 9 61.85 -63.65 -17.35
C LEU A 9 62.23 -62.85 -16.09
N GLY A 10 61.33 -62.00 -15.63
CA GLY A 10 61.23 -61.69 -14.20
C GLY A 10 61.45 -60.23 -13.80
N LEU A 11 60.48 -59.73 -13.03
CA LEU A 11 60.54 -58.55 -12.18
C LEU A 11 60.45 -57.20 -12.90
N LEU A 12 59.25 -56.63 -12.98
CA LEU A 12 58.85 -55.54 -12.07
C LEU A 12 57.41 -55.11 -12.40
N LEU A 13 56.44 -55.94 -12.02
CA LEU A 13 55.08 -55.47 -11.74
C LEU A 13 55.14 -54.74 -10.39
N ILE A 14 55.50 -53.46 -10.41
CA ILE A 14 55.22 -52.55 -9.31
C ILE A 14 54.66 -51.28 -9.95
N SER A 15 53.33 -51.24 -10.05
CA SER A 15 52.59 -49.99 -10.13
C SER A 15 53.10 -49.07 -9.01
N PRO A 16 53.42 -47.80 -9.27
CA PRO A 16 53.38 -46.83 -8.19
C PRO A 16 51.91 -46.69 -7.81
N ASP A 17 51.51 -47.31 -6.70
CA ASP A 17 50.34 -46.87 -5.97
C ASP A 17 50.61 -45.42 -5.58
N CYS A 18 50.12 -44.50 -6.41
CA CYS A 18 50.02 -43.10 -6.09
C CYS A 18 48.99 -43.00 -4.97
N PHE A 19 49.44 -43.22 -3.74
CA PHE A 19 48.80 -42.63 -2.57
C PHE A 19 49.00 -41.12 -2.71
N GLY A 20 48.05 -40.48 -3.39
CA GLY A 20 47.80 -39.07 -3.16
C GLY A 20 47.41 -38.95 -1.69
N GLN A 21 48.40 -38.74 -0.82
CA GLN A 21 48.16 -38.24 0.52
C GLN A 21 47.45 -36.90 0.31
N SER A 22 46.13 -36.88 0.44
CA SER A 22 45.42 -35.67 0.81
C SER A 22 46.12 -35.19 2.08
N THR A 23 46.86 -34.10 1.97
CA THR A 23 47.53 -33.53 3.14
C THR A 23 46.40 -33.20 4.11
N PRO A 24 46.51 -33.44 5.44
CA PRO A 24 45.43 -33.16 6.38
C PRO A 24 44.83 -31.75 6.24
N GLY A 25 45.64 -30.78 5.76
CA GLY A 25 45.22 -29.44 5.41
C GLY A 25 44.24 -29.32 4.21
N ASP A 26 44.28 -30.22 3.22
CA ASP A 26 43.38 -30.21 2.07
C ASP A 26 41.94 -30.58 2.45
N SER A 27 41.79 -31.49 3.41
CA SER A 27 40.48 -31.84 3.96
C SER A 27 39.88 -30.65 4.73
N GLN A 28 40.73 -29.93 5.47
CA GLN A 28 40.32 -28.78 6.28
C GLN A 28 39.93 -27.57 5.41
N THR A 29 40.66 -27.31 4.32
CA THR A 29 40.33 -26.26 3.35
C THR A 29 39.08 -26.61 2.54
N LEU A 30 38.93 -27.86 2.10
CA LEU A 30 37.70 -28.30 1.43
C LEU A 30 36.47 -28.19 2.34
N GLN A 31 36.62 -28.51 3.62
CA GLN A 31 35.54 -28.39 4.60
C GLN A 31 35.16 -26.93 4.86
N ALA A 32 36.16 -26.02 4.91
CA ALA A 32 35.96 -24.58 5.00
C ALA A 32 35.21 -24.01 3.77
N LEU A 33 35.60 -24.41 2.56
CA LEU A 33 34.91 -24.02 1.32
C LEU A 33 33.47 -24.56 1.28
N LEU A 34 33.24 -25.78 1.77
CA LEU A 34 31.90 -26.37 1.85
C LEU A 34 31.00 -25.60 2.83
N SER A 35 31.54 -25.13 3.95
CA SER A 35 30.80 -24.24 4.87
C SER A 35 30.50 -22.88 4.24
N GLU A 36 31.46 -22.27 3.55
CA GLU A 36 31.25 -20.98 2.85
C GLU A 36 30.18 -21.10 1.75
N VAL A 37 30.19 -22.17 0.96
CA VAL A 37 29.16 -22.40 -0.09
C VAL A 37 27.79 -22.64 0.52
N ARG A 38 27.70 -23.36 1.64
CA ARG A 38 26.43 -23.54 2.37
C ARG A 38 25.90 -22.22 2.90
N GLN A 39 26.79 -21.41 3.48
CA GLN A 39 26.46 -20.07 3.98
C GLN A 39 25.99 -19.16 2.84
N LEU A 40 26.74 -19.10 1.74
CA LEU A 40 26.38 -18.33 0.55
C LEU A 40 25.03 -18.76 -0.03
N ARG A 41 24.74 -20.06 -0.08
CA ARG A 41 23.44 -20.56 -0.53
C ARG A 41 22.31 -20.07 0.39
N GLN A 42 22.53 -20.14 1.70
CA GLN A 42 21.55 -19.69 2.68
C GLN A 42 21.31 -18.18 2.58
N ASP A 43 22.38 -17.39 2.37
CA ASP A 43 22.29 -15.95 2.16
C ASP A 43 21.53 -15.62 0.89
N LEU A 44 21.85 -16.28 -0.23
CA LEU A 44 21.14 -16.10 -1.50
C LEU A 44 19.66 -16.45 -1.39
N GLN A 45 19.31 -17.55 -0.71
CA GLN A 45 17.92 -17.91 -0.46
C GLN A 45 17.20 -16.83 0.37
N THR A 46 17.87 -16.29 1.39
CA THR A 46 17.32 -15.26 2.28
C THR A 46 17.08 -13.95 1.52
N THR A 47 18.04 -13.50 0.71
CA THR A 47 17.92 -12.31 -0.14
C THR A 47 16.86 -12.48 -1.22
N THR A 48 16.75 -13.66 -1.82
CA THR A 48 15.72 -13.95 -2.84
C THR A 48 14.31 -13.87 -2.25
N ILE A 49 14.07 -14.51 -1.10
CA ILE A 49 12.78 -14.48 -0.43
C ILE A 49 12.43 -13.06 0.01
N ALA A 50 13.41 -12.33 0.55
CA ALA A 50 13.20 -10.96 0.98
C ALA A 50 12.92 -10.02 -0.18
N GLY A 51 13.60 -10.17 -1.33
CA GLY A 51 13.31 -9.43 -2.56
C GLY A 51 11.90 -9.70 -3.09
N GLN A 52 11.46 -10.97 -3.10
CA GLN A 52 10.07 -11.32 -3.46
C GLN A 52 9.06 -10.67 -2.51
N ARG A 53 9.31 -10.71 -1.20
CA ARG A 53 8.44 -10.07 -0.20
C ARG A 53 8.40 -8.54 -0.38
N ALA A 54 9.53 -7.90 -0.65
CA ALA A 54 9.59 -6.47 -0.94
C ALA A 54 8.74 -6.12 -2.16
N GLN A 55 8.87 -6.88 -3.26
CA GLN A 55 8.08 -6.64 -4.47
C GLN A 55 6.57 -6.76 -4.22
N ILE A 56 6.14 -7.75 -3.44
CA ILE A 56 4.73 -7.92 -3.05
C ILE A 56 4.25 -6.73 -2.21
N LEU A 57 5.04 -6.28 -1.25
CA LEU A 57 4.69 -5.13 -0.40
C LEU A 57 4.62 -3.84 -1.20
N ILE A 58 5.54 -3.59 -2.13
CA ILE A 58 5.50 -2.41 -3.02
C ILE A 58 4.23 -2.43 -3.88
N TYR A 59 3.87 -3.58 -4.46
CA TYR A 59 2.65 -3.69 -5.24
C TYR A 59 1.40 -3.41 -4.39
N ARG A 60 1.36 -3.93 -3.16
CA ARG A 60 0.28 -3.64 -2.21
C ARG A 60 0.24 -2.16 -1.83
N LEU A 61 1.39 -1.55 -1.59
CA LEU A 61 1.52 -0.13 -1.27
C LEU A 61 0.92 0.73 -2.40
N GLN A 62 1.31 0.47 -3.65
CA GLN A 62 0.77 1.19 -4.81
C GLN A 62 -0.75 1.03 -4.93
N GLY A 63 -1.26 -0.18 -4.73
CA GLY A 63 -2.70 -0.43 -4.71
C GLY A 63 -3.42 0.32 -3.58
N GLN A 64 -2.79 0.41 -2.41
CA GLN A 64 -3.32 1.12 -1.25
C GLN A 64 -3.27 2.64 -1.44
N GLU A 65 -2.21 3.20 -2.01
CA GLU A 65 -2.12 4.63 -2.36
C GLU A 65 -3.21 5.02 -3.37
N ALA A 66 -3.49 4.15 -4.35
CA ALA A 66 -4.62 4.34 -5.26
C ALA A 66 -5.99 4.22 -4.57
N ALA A 67 -6.10 3.43 -3.50
CA ALA A 67 -7.32 3.36 -2.69
C ALA A 67 -7.53 4.64 -1.87
N VAL A 68 -6.48 5.15 -1.23
CA VAL A 68 -6.50 6.44 -0.50
C VAL A 68 -6.84 7.59 -1.44
N ALA A 69 -6.24 7.66 -2.63
CA ALA A 69 -6.55 8.71 -3.61
C ALA A 69 -8.04 8.70 -4.01
N ARG A 70 -8.62 7.51 -4.25
CA ARG A 70 -10.06 7.37 -4.55
C ARG A 70 -10.94 7.71 -3.36
N ALA A 71 -10.52 7.38 -2.14
CA ALA A 71 -11.25 7.76 -0.93
C ALA A 71 -11.23 9.28 -0.71
N SER A 72 -10.09 9.93 -0.94
CA SER A 72 -9.93 11.38 -0.87
C SER A 72 -10.83 12.07 -1.88
N GLN A 73 -10.82 11.62 -3.14
CA GLN A 73 -11.70 12.20 -4.17
C GLN A 73 -13.19 12.09 -3.78
N ARG A 74 -13.62 10.94 -3.23
CA ARG A 74 -15.01 10.77 -2.77
C ARG A 74 -15.34 11.71 -1.60
N MET A 75 -14.39 11.96 -0.72
CA MET A 75 -14.53 12.92 0.38
C MET A 75 -14.69 14.34 -0.14
N ASP A 76 -13.83 14.75 -1.07
CA ASP A 76 -13.88 16.09 -1.68
C ASP A 76 -15.20 16.30 -2.45
N GLU A 77 -15.64 15.31 -3.22
CA GLU A 77 -16.93 15.35 -3.91
C GLU A 77 -18.13 15.44 -2.94
N ALA A 78 -18.07 14.75 -1.80
CA ALA A 78 -19.12 14.81 -0.78
C ALA A 78 -19.18 16.20 -0.13
N ARG A 79 -18.01 16.77 0.22
CA ARG A 79 -17.88 18.13 0.76
C ARG A 79 -18.37 19.18 -0.22
N ASP A 80 -17.99 19.09 -1.49
CA ASP A 80 -18.43 20.03 -2.52
C ASP A 80 -19.96 20.02 -2.71
N LYS A 81 -20.56 18.83 -2.74
CA LYS A 81 -22.02 18.69 -2.83
C LYS A 81 -22.71 19.26 -1.61
N LEU A 82 -22.18 18.98 -0.41
CA LEU A 82 -22.72 19.51 0.83
C LEU A 82 -22.65 21.04 0.88
N ALA A 83 -21.51 21.62 0.49
CA ALA A 83 -21.32 23.07 0.45
C ALA A 83 -22.31 23.76 -0.50
N ARG A 84 -22.55 23.17 -1.68
CA ARG A 84 -23.53 23.70 -2.65
C ARG A 84 -24.96 23.68 -2.09
N ILE A 85 -25.39 22.58 -1.48
CA ILE A 85 -26.73 22.49 -0.89
C ILE A 85 -26.88 23.44 0.30
N GLN A 86 -25.84 23.59 1.12
CA GLN A 86 -25.84 24.54 2.23
C GLN A 86 -25.96 25.98 1.75
N ASP A 87 -25.31 26.34 0.65
CA ASP A 87 -25.41 27.67 0.05
C ASP A 87 -26.80 27.92 -0.53
N GLU A 88 -27.34 26.95 -1.29
CA GLU A 88 -28.70 27.02 -1.83
C GLU A 88 -29.75 27.15 -0.70
N ARG A 89 -29.62 26.35 0.37
CA ARG A 89 -30.50 26.43 1.55
C ARG A 89 -30.44 27.82 2.17
N LYS A 90 -29.25 28.40 2.35
CA LYS A 90 -29.09 29.76 2.91
C LYS A 90 -29.77 30.80 2.02
N HIS A 91 -29.61 30.70 0.71
CA HIS A 91 -30.22 31.63 -0.24
C HIS A 91 -31.76 31.54 -0.18
N VAL A 92 -32.32 30.33 -0.26
CA VAL A 92 -33.77 30.11 -0.16
C VAL A 92 -34.33 30.57 1.19
N ALA A 93 -33.61 30.34 2.29
CA ALA A 93 -34.03 30.80 3.62
C ALA A 93 -34.07 32.34 3.71
N ALA A 94 -33.10 33.02 3.09
CA ALA A 94 -33.09 34.48 3.03
C ALA A 94 -34.26 35.02 2.19
N ASP A 95 -34.54 34.40 1.05
CA ASP A 95 -35.67 34.76 0.18
C ASP A 95 -37.02 34.56 0.89
N VAL A 96 -37.19 33.44 1.59
CA VAL A 96 -38.39 33.16 2.41
C VAL A 96 -38.59 34.28 3.42
N LYS A 97 -37.54 34.62 4.18
CA LYS A 97 -37.61 35.67 5.21
C LYS A 97 -38.01 37.02 4.60
N GLN A 98 -37.40 37.40 3.48
CA GLN A 98 -37.74 38.66 2.80
C GLN A 98 -39.21 38.68 2.32
N GLN A 99 -39.71 37.56 1.81
CA GLN A 99 -41.10 37.44 1.35
C GLN A 99 -42.10 37.44 2.51
N GLU A 100 -41.75 36.82 3.65
CA GLU A 100 -42.52 36.87 4.88
C GLU A 100 -42.62 38.29 5.43
N ASP A 101 -41.47 38.99 5.50
CA ASP A 101 -41.41 40.39 5.95
C ASP A 101 -42.29 41.28 5.06
N PHE A 102 -42.25 41.10 3.73
CA PHE A 102 -43.13 41.84 2.81
C PHE A 102 -44.60 41.48 3.00
N THR A 103 -44.95 40.20 3.16
CA THR A 103 -46.34 39.77 3.37
C THR A 103 -46.92 40.34 4.67
N SER A 104 -46.09 40.44 5.71
CA SER A 104 -46.46 40.99 7.02
C SER A 104 -46.75 42.50 7.00
N ASN A 105 -46.30 43.22 5.96
CA ASN A 105 -46.50 44.66 5.87
C ASN A 105 -47.99 45.00 5.59
N LEU A 106 -48.59 45.76 6.50
CA LEU A 106 -50.02 46.10 6.57
C LEU A 106 -50.54 46.94 5.38
N GLU A 107 -49.65 47.55 4.60
CA GLU A 107 -49.98 48.41 3.47
C GLU A 107 -50.23 47.66 2.13
N ASN A 108 -49.88 46.36 2.06
CA ASN A 108 -49.99 45.60 0.82
C ASN A 108 -51.44 45.20 0.45
N PRO A 109 -51.84 45.30 -0.83
CA PRO A 109 -53.13 44.83 -1.32
C PRO A 109 -53.40 43.35 -1.01
N ALA A 110 -54.64 42.99 -0.68
CA ALA A 110 -55.02 41.63 -0.29
C ALA A 110 -54.75 40.57 -1.37
N THR A 111 -54.84 40.94 -2.65
CA THR A 111 -54.51 40.06 -3.79
C THR A 111 -53.02 39.73 -3.84
N GLN A 112 -52.15 40.73 -3.67
CA GLN A 112 -50.70 40.55 -3.61
C GLN A 112 -50.26 39.72 -2.40
N ARG A 113 -50.89 39.92 -1.24
CA ARG A 113 -50.62 39.07 -0.05
C ARG A 113 -50.91 37.60 -0.32
N LYS A 114 -52.06 37.29 -0.91
CA LYS A 114 -52.46 35.89 -1.18
C LYS A 114 -51.52 35.21 -2.20
N GLU A 115 -51.04 35.95 -3.20
CA GLU A 115 -50.05 35.44 -4.15
C GLU A 115 -48.72 35.16 -3.46
N LEU A 116 -48.25 36.07 -2.61
CA LEU A 116 -47.00 35.92 -1.86
C LEU A 116 -47.06 34.81 -0.82
N GLU A 117 -48.17 34.63 -0.11
CA GLU A 117 -48.40 33.49 0.81
C GLU A 117 -48.21 32.15 0.07
N GLY A 118 -48.72 32.05 -1.17
CA GLY A 118 -48.54 30.86 -2.00
C GLY A 118 -47.09 30.66 -2.49
N VAL A 119 -46.33 31.74 -2.69
CA VAL A 119 -44.89 31.66 -2.98
C VAL A 119 -44.12 31.23 -1.73
N VAL A 120 -44.36 31.85 -0.58
CA VAL A 120 -43.74 31.52 0.71
C VAL A 120 -43.97 30.05 1.07
N ALA A 121 -45.20 29.54 0.91
CA ALA A 121 -45.51 28.14 1.18
C ALA A 121 -44.68 27.18 0.30
N ARG A 122 -44.53 27.48 -0.99
CA ARG A 122 -43.70 26.69 -1.91
C ARG A 122 -42.22 26.78 -1.57
N SER A 123 -41.72 27.97 -1.23
CA SER A 123 -40.33 28.19 -0.85
C SER A 123 -39.98 27.49 0.47
N LYS A 124 -40.91 27.45 1.44
CA LYS A 124 -40.76 26.67 2.69
C LYS A 124 -40.69 25.16 2.42
N ALA A 125 -41.55 24.61 1.56
CA ALA A 125 -41.48 23.21 1.19
C ALA A 125 -40.15 22.86 0.48
N ARG A 126 -39.63 23.78 -0.35
CA ARG A 126 -38.28 23.65 -0.93
C ARG A 126 -37.20 23.67 0.15
N LEU A 127 -37.30 24.57 1.14
CA LEU A 127 -36.34 24.66 2.23
C LEU A 127 -36.28 23.37 3.05
N GLU A 128 -37.43 22.79 3.40
CA GLU A 128 -37.52 21.50 4.09
C GLU A 128 -36.90 20.35 3.26
N SER A 129 -37.13 20.35 1.94
CA SER A 129 -36.49 19.40 1.03
C SER A 129 -34.97 19.57 0.99
N LEU A 130 -34.46 20.80 0.99
CA LEU A 130 -33.03 21.09 1.03
C LEU A 130 -32.40 20.68 2.37
N GLU A 131 -33.08 20.90 3.49
CA GLU A 131 -32.64 20.44 4.81
C GLU A 131 -32.53 18.91 4.88
N SER A 132 -33.51 18.19 4.34
CA SER A 132 -33.46 16.73 4.26
C SER A 132 -32.29 16.25 3.39
N GLN A 133 -32.06 16.89 2.24
CA GLN A 133 -30.92 16.60 1.36
C GLN A 133 -29.59 16.89 2.03
N GLU A 134 -29.48 18.00 2.77
CA GLU A 134 -28.28 18.35 3.52
C GLU A 134 -27.95 17.31 4.57
N GLN A 135 -28.93 16.85 5.36
CA GLN A 135 -28.72 15.80 6.35
C GLN A 135 -28.21 14.50 5.71
N GLN A 136 -28.77 14.12 4.55
CA GLN A 136 -28.28 12.95 3.81
C GLN A 136 -26.85 13.13 3.31
N LEU A 137 -26.50 14.32 2.82
CA LEU A 137 -25.14 14.62 2.36
C LEU A 137 -24.13 14.70 3.51
N GLN A 138 -24.53 15.21 4.68
CA GLN A 138 -23.71 15.19 5.90
C GLN A 138 -23.37 13.76 6.31
N THR A 139 -24.36 12.86 6.34
CA THR A 139 -24.09 11.44 6.62
C THR A 139 -23.12 10.84 5.60
N ARG A 140 -23.28 11.15 4.30
CA ARG A 140 -22.36 10.67 3.26
C ARG A 140 -20.95 11.24 3.40
N GLU A 141 -20.80 12.49 3.84
CA GLU A 141 -19.51 13.12 4.11
C GLU A 141 -18.80 12.45 5.28
N ILE A 142 -19.53 12.16 6.37
CA ILE A 142 -19.01 11.41 7.52
C ILE A 142 -18.58 9.99 7.10
N ASP A 143 -19.40 9.29 6.30
CA ASP A 143 -19.07 7.95 5.82
C ASP A 143 -17.82 7.96 4.91
N ALA A 144 -17.71 8.95 4.03
CA ALA A 144 -16.54 9.14 3.17
C ALA A 144 -15.28 9.46 3.98
N GLU A 145 -15.40 10.26 5.04
CA GLU A 145 -14.30 10.58 5.94
C GLU A 145 -13.81 9.35 6.69
N GLN A 146 -14.72 8.56 7.23
CA GLN A 146 -14.39 7.31 7.92
C GLN A 146 -13.67 6.34 6.99
N GLN A 147 -14.12 6.23 5.73
CA GLN A 147 -13.46 5.40 4.73
C GLN A 147 -12.06 5.92 4.40
N LEU A 148 -11.88 7.22 4.21
CA LEU A 148 -10.57 7.81 3.98
C LEU A 148 -9.61 7.51 5.13
N ARG A 149 -10.02 7.77 6.37
CA ARG A 149 -9.21 7.47 7.57
C ARG A 149 -8.84 5.98 7.66
N ALA A 150 -9.78 5.09 7.35
CA ALA A 150 -9.50 3.65 7.36
C ALA A 150 -8.44 3.25 6.31
N GLU A 151 -8.49 3.82 5.10
CA GLU A 151 -7.49 3.55 4.07
C GLU A 151 -6.13 4.19 4.41
N GLU A 152 -6.10 5.36 5.06
CA GLU A 152 -4.87 6.00 5.54
C GLU A 152 -4.18 5.17 6.63
N VAL A 153 -4.95 4.59 7.56
CA VAL A 153 -4.41 3.67 8.59
C VAL A 153 -3.78 2.45 7.93
N ARG A 154 -4.49 1.80 6.99
CA ARG A 154 -3.94 0.64 6.25
C ARG A 154 -2.68 1.00 5.45
N LEU A 155 -2.62 2.22 4.90
CA LEU A 155 -1.44 2.72 4.21
C LEU A 155 -0.26 2.88 5.19
N GLY A 156 -0.51 3.40 6.39
CA GLY A 156 0.47 3.45 7.48
C GLY A 156 1.01 2.08 7.84
N ASP A 157 0.12 1.10 8.05
CA ASP A 157 0.51 -0.28 8.38
C ASP A 157 1.40 -0.93 7.30
N LEU A 158 1.12 -0.66 6.01
CA LEU A 158 1.94 -1.17 4.91
C LEU A 158 3.32 -0.52 4.86
N ARG A 159 3.42 0.78 5.16
CA ARG A 159 4.70 1.50 5.25
C ARG A 159 5.53 0.97 6.42
N ASP A 160 4.92 0.76 7.58
CA ASP A 160 5.59 0.14 8.73
C ASP A 160 6.12 -1.27 8.42
N GLN A 161 5.37 -2.07 7.64
CA GLN A 161 5.83 -3.40 7.21
C GLN A 161 7.03 -3.31 6.26
N LEU A 162 7.04 -2.34 5.35
CA LEU A 162 8.17 -2.09 4.46
C LEU A 162 9.42 -1.67 5.25
N ASP A 163 9.29 -0.73 6.19
CA ASP A 163 10.40 -0.28 7.03
C ASP A 163 10.98 -1.40 7.89
N ARG A 164 10.13 -2.29 8.41
CA ARG A 164 10.56 -3.48 9.14
C ARG A 164 11.31 -4.47 8.25
N LEU A 165 10.85 -4.65 7.01
CA LEU A 165 11.51 -5.52 6.04
C LEU A 165 12.88 -4.95 5.66
N ASP A 166 12.99 -3.64 5.43
CA ASP A 166 14.23 -2.96 5.11
C ASP A 166 15.25 -3.10 6.24
N LYS A 167 14.84 -2.81 7.49
CA LYS A 167 15.69 -3.03 8.68
C LYS A 167 16.10 -4.49 8.85
N ALA A 168 15.22 -5.44 8.57
CA ALA A 168 15.56 -6.87 8.65
C ALA A 168 16.60 -7.26 7.61
N LEU A 169 16.49 -6.72 6.39
CA LEU A 169 17.45 -6.91 5.30
C LEU A 169 18.81 -6.29 5.63
N GLU A 170 18.83 -5.05 6.13
CA GLU A 170 20.06 -4.38 6.54
C GLU A 170 20.78 -5.16 7.65
N ASN A 171 20.04 -5.63 8.65
CA ASN A 171 20.59 -6.45 9.73
C ASN A 171 21.13 -7.81 9.24
N ALA A 172 20.44 -8.44 8.28
CA ALA A 172 20.91 -9.69 7.67
C ALA A 172 22.23 -9.46 6.91
N SER A 173 22.33 -8.38 6.13
CA SER A 173 23.54 -7.99 5.40
C SER A 173 24.72 -7.69 6.33
N ARG A 174 24.48 -7.02 7.46
CA ARG A 174 25.53 -6.75 8.48
C ARG A 174 26.07 -8.03 9.10
N ARG A 175 25.22 -9.05 9.36
CA ARG A 175 25.69 -10.35 9.89
C ARG A 175 26.57 -11.11 8.91
N THR A 176 26.27 -11.03 7.62
CA THR A 176 27.09 -11.65 6.58
C THR A 176 28.45 -10.97 6.47
N GLY A 177 28.49 -9.63 6.42
CA GLY A 177 29.75 -8.87 6.33
C GLY A 177 30.63 -8.95 7.59
N GLY A 178 30.05 -9.18 8.76
CA GLY A 178 30.79 -9.32 10.03
C GLY A 178 31.42 -10.70 10.28
N SER A 179 31.11 -11.70 9.45
CA SER A 179 31.65 -13.07 9.59
C SER A 179 33.00 -13.30 8.87
N SER A 180 33.57 -12.25 8.27
CA SER A 180 34.80 -12.29 7.45
C SER A 180 36.02 -11.64 8.13
N GLN A 181 36.07 -11.53 9.45
CA GLN A 181 37.26 -11.10 10.22
C GLN A 181 37.69 -12.15 11.24
#